data_AF-A0AAN1PSL1-F1
#
_entry.id   AF-A0AAN1PSL1-F1
#
_cell.length_a   1.000
_cell.length_b   1.000
_cell.length_c   1.000
_cell.angle_alpha   90.00
_cell.angle_beta   90.00
_cell.angle_gamma   90.00
#
_symmetry.space_group_name_H-M   'P 1'
#
loop_
_entity.id
_entity.type
_entity.pdbx_description
1 polymer ?
#
loop_
_entity_poly.entity_id
_entity_poly.type
_entity_poly.pdbx_seq_one_letter_code
_entity_poly.pdbx_strand_id
1 'polypeptide(L)' 'MSKKRVKHHNKKSGYETKFEQMVKEYHEAKALLESMSKGSEEYSQQEKHCNALFASAERFFKQNQ' A
#
# COMPACT_ATOMS: atom_id res chain seq x y z
N MET A 1 34.57 19.12 21.43
CA MET A 1 34.38 17.64 21.43
C MET A 1 32.90 17.33 21.15
N SER A 2 32.47 17.34 19.88
CA SER A 2 31.06 17.12 19.53
C SER A 2 30.80 15.62 19.33
N LYS A 3 30.20 14.97 20.33
CA LYS A 3 29.82 13.55 20.27
C LYS A 3 28.69 13.37 19.25
N LYS A 4 29.02 12.80 18.08
CA LYS A 4 28.08 12.39 17.04
C LYS A 4 26.99 11.50 17.67
N ARG A 5 25.75 11.97 17.65
CA ARG A 5 24.58 11.15 17.98
C ARG A 5 24.49 10.06 16.90
N VAL A 6 24.85 8.84 17.25
CA VAL A 6 24.60 7.66 16.42
C VAL A 6 23.08 7.51 16.39
N LYS A 7 22.46 8.08 15.36
CA LYS A 7 21.07 7.77 14.98
C LYS A 7 21.10 6.31 14.55
N HIS A 8 20.92 5.39 15.50
CA HIS A 8 20.41 4.05 15.21
C HIS A 8 18.98 4.24 14.69
N HIS A 9 18.86 4.65 13.43
CA HIS A 9 17.64 4.40 12.68
C HIS A 9 17.61 2.88 12.55
N ASN A 10 16.81 2.24 13.41
CA ASN A 10 16.17 0.99 13.05
C ASN A 10 15.42 1.27 11.76
N LYS A 11 16.14 1.16 10.63
CA LYS A 11 15.55 1.06 9.31
C LYS A 11 14.82 -0.29 9.35
N LYS A 12 13.58 -0.30 9.87
CA LYS A 12 12.57 -1.11 9.20
C LYS A 12 12.77 -0.82 7.73
N SER A 13 13.20 -1.84 7.00
CA SER A 13 13.77 -1.67 5.66
C SER A 13 12.80 -0.82 4.82
N GLY A 14 13.29 0.12 4.01
CA GLY A 14 12.40 0.97 3.21
C GLY A 14 11.40 0.19 2.35
N TYR A 15 11.70 -1.09 2.11
CA TYR A 15 10.80 -2.09 1.57
C TYR A 15 9.54 -2.33 2.40
N GLU A 16 9.67 -2.63 3.70
CA GLU A 16 8.54 -2.93 4.58
C GLU A 16 7.59 -1.73 4.71
N THR A 17 8.15 -0.52 4.87
CA THR A 17 7.35 0.72 4.90
C THR A 17 6.62 0.95 3.58
N LYS A 18 7.27 0.68 2.44
CA LYS A 18 6.65 0.85 1.13
C LYS A 18 5.57 -0.20 0.89
N PHE A 19 5.78 -1.44 1.33
CA PHE A 19 4.77 -2.49 1.25
C PHE A 19 3.57 -2.18 2.15
N GLU A 20 3.79 -1.77 3.41
CA GLU A 20 2.73 -1.32 4.31
C GLU A 20 1.90 -0.21 3.67
N GLN A 21 2.54 0.76 3.01
CA GLN A 21 1.84 1.84 2.32
C GLN A 21 1.00 1.33 1.14
N MET A 22 1.52 0.44 0.30
CA MET A 22 0.78 -0.14 -0.81
C MET A 22 -0.44 -0.96 -0.34
N VAL A 23 -0.27 -1.74 0.74
CA VAL A 23 -1.35 -2.53 1.35
C VAL A 23 -2.40 -1.62 1.98
N LYS A 24 -1.97 -0.53 2.65
CA LYS A 24 -2.86 0.48 3.22
C LYS A 24 -3.72 1.16 2.15
N GLU A 25 -3.11 1.58 1.04
CA GLU A 25 -3.83 2.19 -0.09
C GLU A 25 -4.87 1.23 -0.68
N TYR A 26 -4.53 -0.05 -0.83
CA TYR A 26 -5.51 -1.07 -1.25
C TYR A 26 -6.69 -1.19 -0.27
N HIS A 27 -6.43 -1.25 1.03
CA HIS A 27 -7.49 -1.35 2.04
C HIS A 27 -8.39 -0.12 2.06
N GLU A 28 -7.82 1.08 1.91
CA GLU A 28 -8.59 2.32 1.82
C GLU A 28 -9.47 2.33 0.56
N ALA A 29 -8.92 1.97 -0.60
CA ALA A 29 -9.66 1.87 -1.84
C ALA A 29 -10.78 0.82 -1.77
N LYS A 30 -10.53 -0.31 -1.10
CA LYS A 30 -11.51 -1.38 -0.90
C LYS A 30 -12.62 -0.97 0.07
N ALA A 31 -12.30 -0.28 1.16
CA ALA A 31 -13.30 0.26 2.07
C ALA A 31 -14.21 1.26 1.36
N LEU A 32 -13.65 2.10 0.48
CA LEU A 32 -14.43 2.97 -0.39
C LEU A 32 -15.34 2.15 -1.32
N LEU A 33 -14.80 1.12 -2.00
CA LEU A 33 -15.58 0.24 -2.86
C LEU A 33 -16.74 -0.43 -2.13
N GLU A 34 -16.53 -0.90 -0.89
CA GLU A 34 -17.57 -1.51 -0.05
C GLU A 34 -18.64 -0.51 0.41
N SER A 35 -18.29 0.77 0.52
CA SER A 35 -19.25 1.85 0.81
C SER A 35 -20.07 2.30 -0.41
N MET A 36 -19.63 1.93 -1.63
CA MET A 36 -20.29 2.31 -2.88
C MET A 36 -21.40 1.32 -3.26
N SER A 37 -22.37 1.82 -4.04
CA SER A 37 -23.47 0.99 -4.55
C SER A 37 -22.97 0.04 -5.64
N LYS A 38 -23.10 -1.26 -5.39
CA LYS A 38 -22.74 -2.30 -6.35
C LYS A 38 -23.56 -2.14 -7.63
N GLY A 39 -22.87 -2.13 -8.77
CA GLY A 39 -23.50 -2.06 -10.10
C GLY A 39 -23.52 -0.67 -10.74
N SER A 40 -22.98 0.36 -10.07
CA SER A 40 -22.73 1.66 -10.72
C SER A 40 -21.43 1.62 -11.54
N GLU A 41 -21.29 2.52 -12.53
CA GLU A 41 -20.04 2.62 -13.29
C GLU A 41 -18.86 3.00 -12.39
N GLU A 42 -19.09 3.85 -11.39
CA GLU A 42 -18.08 4.27 -10.42
C GLU A 42 -17.63 3.09 -9.55
N TYR A 43 -18.52 2.17 -9.19
CA TYR A 43 -18.14 0.93 -8.52
C TYR A 43 -17.19 0.10 -9.39
N SER A 44 -17.49 -0.07 -10.67
CA SER A 44 -16.64 -0.85 -11.58
C SER A 44 -15.27 -0.18 -11.80
N GLN A 45 -15.23 1.15 -11.85
CA GLN A 45 -13.97 1.90 -11.91
C GLN A 45 -13.15 1.73 -10.63
N GLN A 46 -13.79 1.84 -9.46
CA GLN A 46 -13.14 1.67 -8.16
C GLN A 46 -12.67 0.21 -7.95
N GLU A 47 -13.42 -0.77 -8.44
CA GLU A 47 -13.05 -2.19 -8.41
C GLU A 47 -11.80 -2.44 -9.25
N LYS A 48 -11.75 -1.90 -10.46
CA LYS A 48 -10.53 -1.94 -11.31
C LYS A 48 -9.34 -1.28 -10.62
N HIS A 49 -9.56 -0.16 -9.94
CA HIS A 49 -8.52 0.52 -9.17
C HIS A 49 -8.00 -0.35 -8.01
N CYS A 50 -8.89 -0.97 -7.23
CA CYS A 50 -8.52 -1.90 -6.16
C CYS A 50 -7.71 -3.08 -6.71
N ASN A 51 -8.14 -3.66 -7.83
CA ASN A 51 -7.42 -4.76 -8.49
C ASN A 51 -6.03 -4.34 -8.96
N ALA A 52 -5.86 -3.12 -9.48
CA ALA A 52 -4.56 -2.59 -9.87
C ALA A 52 -3.63 -2.37 -8.67
N LEU A 53 -4.14 -1.81 -7.56
CA LEU A 53 -3.38 -1.64 -6.32
C LEU A 53 -2.94 -3.00 -5.75
N PHE A 54 -3.85 -3.98 -5.73
CA PHE A 54 -3.54 -5.33 -5.29
C PHE A 54 -2.44 -5.97 -6.14
N ALA A 55 -2.57 -5.93 -7.47
CA ALA A 55 -1.57 -6.47 -8.39
C ALA A 55 -0.20 -5.77 -8.21
N SER A 56 -0.20 -4.46 -7.95
CA SER A 56 1.01 -3.70 -7.66
C SER A 56 1.67 -4.18 -6.36
N ALA A 57 0.89 -4.34 -5.28
CA ALA A 57 1.37 -4.83 -4.00
C ALA A 57 1.88 -6.27 -4.07
N GLU A 58 1.15 -7.16 -4.76
CA GLU A 58 1.56 -8.55 -5.01
C GLU A 58 2.87 -8.63 -5.80
N ARG A 59 3.01 -7.82 -6.86
CA ARG A 59 4.23 -7.77 -7.66
C ARG A 59 5.40 -7.25 -6.83
N PHE A 60 5.17 -6.21 -6.03
CA PHE A 60 6.19 -5.66 -5.14
C PHE A 60 6.62 -6.70 -4.09
N PHE A 61 5.66 -7.41 -3.48
CA PHE A 61 5.95 -8.49 -2.55
C PHE A 61 6.80 -9.57 -3.22
N LYS A 62 6.36 -10.13 -4.36
CA LYS A 62 7.08 -11.18 -5.09
C LYS A 62 8.50 -10.78 -5.54
N GLN A 63 8.73 -9.50 -5.83
CA GLN A 63 10.04 -9.00 -6.25
C GLN A 63 11.03 -8.81 -5.09
N ASN A 64 10.53 -8.72 -3.86
CA ASN A 64 11.32 -8.45 -2.67
C ASN A 64 11.18 -9.57 -1.61
N GLN A 65 10.54 -10.68 -1.99
CA GLN A 65 10.47 -11.94 -1.25
C GLN A 65 11.76 -12.73 -1.44
#